data_AF-A0A2P2K3C1-F1
#
_entry.id   AF-A0A2P2K3C1-F1
#
_cell.length_a   1.000
_cell.length_b   1.000
_cell.length_c   1.000
_cell.angle_alpha   90.00
_cell.angle_beta   90.00
_cell.angle_gamma   90.00
#
_symmetry.space_group_name_H-M   'P 1'
#
loop_
_entity.id
_entity.type
_entity.pdbx_description
1 polymer ?
#
loop_
_entity_poly.entity_id
_entity_poly.type
_entity_poly.pdbx_seq_one_letter_code
_entity_poly.pdbx_strand_id
1 'polypeptide(L)'
;MGDVLIGDETSGFCASGCKAIADSGTSLLAGPTTVITQINHAIGASGIISQECKAVVAQYGKMIFEMLVAEAQPEKICSQIGFCAFNGNQSVRMGIESVVDESLDKSSGGVHDAMCTACEMMVVWMQNRIKRNETEDQILNYVNQLCEKLPSPNGESAVDCSSLSQMPTVSFTIGGKVFDLAPNQVYCHMESDKRQSIVS
;
A
#
# COMPACT_ATOMS: atom_id res chain seq x y z
N MET A 1 -15.77 7.35 2.70
CA MET A 1 -15.37 6.86 1.36
C MET A 1 -15.40 5.34 1.43
N GLY A 2 -15.92 4.67 0.41
CA GLY A 2 -15.84 3.21 0.28
C GLY A 2 -14.46 2.78 -0.21
N ASP A 3 -14.35 1.53 -0.65
CA ASP A 3 -13.07 1.02 -1.13
C ASP A 3 -12.60 1.70 -2.42
N VAL A 4 -11.29 1.59 -2.68
CA VAL A 4 -10.66 1.98 -3.94
C VAL A 4 -10.58 0.76 -4.86
N LEU A 5 -11.03 0.94 -6.09
CA LEU A 5 -10.97 -0.06 -7.16
C LEU A 5 -9.88 0.33 -8.16
N ILE A 6 -9.08 -0.65 -8.60
CA ILE A 6 -8.02 -0.49 -9.59
C ILE A 6 -8.42 -1.34 -10.81
N GLY A 7 -9.08 -0.74 -11.78
CA GLY A 7 -9.92 -1.47 -12.74
C GLY A 7 -11.12 -2.04 -11.98
N ASP A 8 -11.35 -3.34 -12.13
CA ASP A 8 -12.43 -4.05 -11.42
C ASP A 8 -11.96 -4.64 -10.07
N GLU A 9 -10.74 -4.28 -9.64
CA GLU A 9 -10.05 -4.89 -8.51
C GLU A 9 -10.16 -4.06 -7.23
N THR A 10 -10.76 -4.61 -6.18
CA THR A 10 -10.71 -4.03 -4.82
C THR A 10 -9.27 -3.93 -4.30
N SER A 11 -8.92 -2.80 -3.68
CA SER A 11 -7.67 -2.63 -2.92
C SER A 11 -7.73 -3.32 -1.55
N GLY A 12 -8.93 -3.53 -1.02
CA GLY A 12 -9.22 -4.24 0.21
C GLY A 12 -9.04 -3.39 1.47
N PHE A 13 -8.18 -2.38 1.44
CA PHE A 13 -7.84 -1.57 2.61
C PHE A 13 -8.99 -0.67 3.08
N CYS A 14 -9.69 0.00 2.14
CA CYS A 14 -10.77 0.93 2.45
C CYS A 14 -12.16 0.26 2.44
N ALA A 15 -12.23 -1.08 2.47
CA ALA A 15 -13.47 -1.84 2.44
C ALA A 15 -14.40 -1.57 3.65
N SER A 16 -13.82 -1.35 4.84
CA SER A 16 -14.55 -0.93 6.05
C SER A 16 -14.81 0.58 6.10
N GLY A 17 -14.36 1.31 5.09
CA GLY A 17 -14.53 2.74 4.94
C GLY A 17 -13.29 3.54 5.34
N CYS A 18 -12.94 4.51 4.51
CA CYS A 18 -11.89 5.49 4.76
C CYS A 18 -12.48 6.91 4.91
N LYS A 19 -11.79 7.76 5.69
CA LYS A 19 -12.04 9.21 5.65
C LYS A 19 -11.44 9.78 4.37
N ALA A 20 -12.10 10.77 3.80
CA ALA A 20 -11.62 11.48 2.63
C ALA A 20 -11.82 12.98 2.85
N ILE A 21 -10.89 13.77 2.30
CA ILE A 21 -10.89 15.23 2.35
C ILE A 21 -10.75 15.71 0.91
N ALA A 22 -11.61 16.63 0.51
CA ALA A 22 -11.43 17.36 -0.74
C ALA A 22 -10.63 18.62 -0.44
N ASP A 23 -9.37 18.64 -0.86
CA ASP A 23 -8.46 19.76 -0.67
C ASP A 23 -8.11 20.36 -2.03
N SER A 24 -8.64 21.56 -2.31
CA SER A 24 -8.34 22.27 -3.55
C SER A 24 -6.92 22.87 -3.60
N GLY A 25 -6.18 22.81 -2.48
CA GLY A 25 -4.79 23.27 -2.37
C GLY A 25 -3.75 22.26 -2.84
N THR A 26 -4.17 21.03 -3.16
CA THR A 26 -3.30 19.99 -3.68
C THR A 26 -3.88 19.37 -4.95
N SER A 27 -3.02 19.13 -5.92
CA SER A 27 -3.36 18.29 -7.07
C SER A 27 -3.13 16.80 -6.77
N LEU A 28 -2.51 16.48 -5.63
CA LEU A 28 -2.04 15.14 -5.32
C LEU A 28 -3.12 14.25 -4.69
N LEU A 29 -3.19 12.99 -5.12
CA LEU A 29 -3.99 11.95 -4.46
C LEU A 29 -3.20 11.34 -3.29
N ALA A 30 -3.36 11.94 -2.11
CA ALA A 30 -2.81 11.37 -0.89
C ALA A 30 -3.72 10.26 -0.33
N GLY A 31 -3.12 9.11 -0.01
CA GLY A 31 -3.85 7.98 0.55
C GLY A 31 -2.95 7.01 1.33
N PRO A 32 -3.54 5.95 1.91
CA PRO A 32 -2.77 4.93 2.62
C PRO A 32 -1.73 4.28 1.71
N THR A 33 -0.49 4.12 2.21
CA THR A 33 0.62 3.50 1.49
C THR A 33 0.24 2.16 0.87
N THR A 34 -0.54 1.34 1.59
CA THR A 34 -1.07 0.05 1.12
C THR A 34 -1.82 0.16 -0.21
N VAL A 35 -2.65 1.21 -0.37
CA VAL A 35 -3.47 1.43 -1.57
C VAL A 35 -2.64 2.08 -2.67
N ILE A 36 -1.89 3.13 -2.34
CA ILE A 36 -1.06 3.86 -3.32
C ILE A 36 -0.02 2.93 -3.95
N THR A 37 0.54 1.98 -3.19
CA THR A 37 1.50 1.00 -3.72
C THR A 37 0.86 0.08 -4.77
N GLN A 38 -0.40 -0.35 -4.56
CA GLN A 38 -1.14 -1.13 -5.56
C GLN A 38 -1.46 -0.32 -6.81
N ILE A 39 -1.85 0.96 -6.64
CA ILE A 39 -2.05 1.88 -7.76
C ILE A 39 -0.76 2.03 -8.55
N ASN A 40 0.35 2.37 -7.89
CA ASN A 40 1.67 2.53 -8.50
C ASN A 40 2.10 1.29 -9.27
N HIS A 41 1.87 0.10 -8.72
CA HIS A 41 2.14 -1.16 -9.42
C HIS A 41 1.29 -1.30 -10.69
N ALA A 42 -0.03 -1.06 -10.58
CA ALA A 42 -0.98 -1.28 -11.67
C ALA A 42 -0.83 -0.27 -12.83
N ILE A 43 -0.40 0.96 -12.54
CA ILE A 43 -0.16 1.99 -13.55
C ILE A 43 1.30 2.02 -14.02
N GLY A 44 2.16 1.14 -13.50
CA GLY A 44 3.58 1.09 -13.86
C GLY A 44 4.40 2.29 -13.37
N ALA A 45 3.97 2.96 -12.30
CA ALA A 45 4.70 4.06 -11.72
C ALA A 45 6.06 3.62 -11.14
N SER A 46 7.02 4.54 -11.11
CA SER A 46 8.24 4.37 -10.34
C SER A 46 7.93 4.34 -8.85
N GLY A 47 8.71 3.59 -8.10
CA GLY A 47 8.60 3.52 -6.65
C GLY A 47 9.97 3.30 -6.02
N ILE A 48 10.00 3.28 -4.69
CA ILE A 48 11.19 2.95 -3.93
C ILE A 48 11.16 1.48 -3.50
N ILE A 49 12.34 0.88 -3.41
CA ILE A 49 12.50 -0.49 -2.91
C ILE A 49 12.60 -0.43 -1.39
N SER A 50 11.66 -1.07 -0.69
CA SER A 50 11.75 -1.27 0.76
C SER A 50 12.43 -2.59 1.09
N GLN A 51 13.57 -2.51 1.78
CA GLN A 51 14.29 -3.70 2.23
C GLN A 51 13.56 -4.44 3.35
N GLU A 52 12.84 -3.70 4.20
CA GLU A 52 12.01 -4.24 5.26
C GLU A 52 10.86 -5.05 4.67
N CYS A 53 10.17 -4.50 3.66
CA CYS A 53 9.15 -5.23 2.91
C CYS A 53 9.71 -6.50 2.27
N LYS A 54 10.84 -6.40 1.55
CA LYS A 54 11.50 -7.55 0.93
C LYS A 54 11.89 -8.62 1.97
N ALA A 55 12.39 -8.21 3.12
CA ALA A 55 12.78 -9.11 4.20
C ALA A 55 11.56 -9.84 4.79
N VAL A 56 10.47 -9.11 5.05
CA VAL A 56 9.20 -9.70 5.55
C VAL A 56 8.64 -10.71 4.55
N VAL A 57 8.63 -10.38 3.25
CA VAL A 57 8.18 -11.31 2.20
C VAL A 57 9.05 -12.56 2.16
N ALA A 58 10.37 -12.40 2.13
CA ALA A 58 11.30 -13.50 1.98
C ALA A 58 11.32 -14.45 3.18
N GLN A 59 11.18 -13.93 4.40
CA GLN A 59 11.32 -14.72 5.63
C GLN A 59 9.98 -15.20 6.18
N TYR A 60 8.93 -14.39 6.07
CA TYR A 60 7.64 -14.63 6.73
C TYR A 60 6.47 -14.73 5.77
N GLY A 61 6.66 -14.47 4.47
CA GLY A 61 5.60 -14.46 3.49
C GLY A 61 4.80 -15.77 3.46
N LYS A 62 5.50 -16.91 3.42
CA LYS A 62 4.86 -18.22 3.44
C LYS A 62 4.07 -18.48 4.73
N MET A 63 4.67 -18.18 5.89
CA MET A 63 4.02 -18.34 7.18
C MET A 63 2.75 -17.46 7.29
N ILE A 64 2.81 -16.21 6.81
CA ILE A 64 1.66 -15.31 6.79
C ILE A 64 0.57 -15.84 5.87
N PHE A 65 0.93 -16.32 4.67
CA PHE A 65 -0.02 -16.97 3.76
C PHE A 65 -0.72 -18.17 4.43
N GLU A 66 0.05 -19.08 5.05
CA GLU A 66 -0.49 -20.25 5.74
C GLU A 66 -1.45 -19.86 6.88
N MET A 67 -1.11 -18.84 7.68
CA MET A 67 -2.00 -18.34 8.73
C MET A 67 -3.28 -17.74 8.18
N LEU A 68 -3.21 -17.03 7.04
CA LEU A 68 -4.38 -16.45 6.38
C LEU A 68 -5.33 -17.51 5.83
N VAL A 69 -4.78 -18.57 5.23
CA VAL A 69 -5.57 -19.70 4.72
C VAL A 69 -6.15 -20.54 5.88
N ALA A 70 -5.48 -20.56 7.03
CA ALA A 70 -5.98 -21.18 8.25
C ALA A 70 -7.02 -20.33 9.02
N GLU A 71 -7.61 -19.32 8.38
CA GLU A 71 -8.63 -18.42 8.94
C GLU A 71 -8.18 -17.68 10.21
N ALA A 72 -6.89 -17.39 10.34
CA ALA A 72 -6.41 -16.52 11.41
C ALA A 72 -6.99 -15.10 11.26
N GLN A 73 -7.22 -14.43 12.38
CA GLN A 73 -7.67 -13.03 12.39
C GLN A 73 -6.58 -12.13 11.76
N PRO A 74 -6.86 -11.49 10.60
CA PRO A 74 -5.97 -10.58 9.90
C PRO A 74 -5.16 -9.65 10.82
N GLU A 75 -5.86 -9.05 11.76
CA GLU A 75 -5.40 -7.97 12.62
C GLU A 75 -4.42 -8.45 13.68
N LYS A 76 -4.35 -9.77 13.92
CA LYS A 76 -3.52 -10.37 14.97
C LYS A 76 -2.24 -10.97 14.43
N ILE A 77 -2.16 -11.28 13.13
CA ILE A 77 -1.03 -11.97 12.51
C ILE A 77 0.30 -11.27 12.81
N CYS A 78 0.38 -9.95 12.59
CA CYS A 78 1.62 -9.20 12.78
C CYS A 78 2.05 -9.09 14.24
N SER A 79 1.09 -9.16 15.19
CA SER A 79 1.41 -9.27 16.62
C SER A 79 1.82 -10.68 17.05
N GLN A 80 1.23 -11.72 16.44
CA GLN A 80 1.58 -13.11 16.72
C GLN A 80 2.99 -13.46 16.23
N ILE A 81 3.42 -12.88 15.11
CA ILE A 81 4.80 -12.99 14.61
C ILE A 81 5.77 -12.16 15.47
N GLY A 82 5.27 -11.19 16.23
CA GLY A 82 6.06 -10.33 17.10
C GLY A 82 6.58 -9.05 16.43
N PHE A 83 6.08 -8.70 15.24
CA PHE A 83 6.44 -7.44 14.60
C PHE A 83 5.71 -6.24 15.20
N CYS A 84 4.46 -6.41 15.62
CA CYS A 84 3.64 -5.35 16.23
C CYS A 84 3.36 -5.64 17.70
N ALA A 85 3.19 -4.59 18.52
CA ALA A 85 2.65 -4.75 19.86
C ALA A 85 1.14 -5.03 19.81
N PHE A 86 0.60 -5.61 20.89
CA PHE A 86 -0.82 -5.93 21.00
C PHE A 86 -1.40 -5.27 22.26
N ASN A 87 -2.27 -4.27 22.10
CA ASN A 87 -2.91 -3.55 23.22
C ASN A 87 -4.25 -4.19 23.64
N GLY A 88 -4.41 -5.51 23.45
CA GLY A 88 -5.60 -6.25 23.85
C GLY A 88 -6.69 -6.37 22.77
N ASN A 89 -6.88 -5.36 21.91
CA ASN A 89 -7.90 -5.38 20.84
C ASN A 89 -7.36 -5.06 19.44
N GLN A 90 -6.15 -4.53 19.30
CA GLN A 90 -5.59 -4.13 18.01
C GLN A 90 -4.06 -4.31 18.01
N SER A 91 -3.48 -4.60 16.84
CA SER A 91 -2.06 -4.39 16.59
C SER A 91 -1.76 -2.89 16.69
N VAL A 92 -0.78 -2.54 17.53
CA VAL A 92 -0.35 -1.14 17.70
C VAL A 92 1.15 -1.08 17.45
N ARG A 93 1.54 -0.07 16.68
CA ARG A 93 2.94 0.28 16.44
C ARG A 93 3.64 0.59 17.75
N MET A 94 4.85 0.08 17.94
CA MET A 94 5.69 0.46 19.08
C MET A 94 6.33 1.85 18.82
N GLY A 95 5.57 2.92 19.09
CA GLY A 95 5.93 4.34 18.88
C GLY A 95 5.20 4.93 17.66
N ILE A 96 4.55 6.09 17.68
CA ILE A 96 4.82 7.39 18.33
C ILE A 96 3.51 7.99 18.90
N GLU A 97 3.59 8.59 20.09
CA GLU A 97 2.75 9.73 20.45
C GLU A 97 3.64 10.97 20.68
N SER A 98 3.27 12.06 19.99
CA SER A 98 3.75 13.45 20.09
C SER A 98 4.96 13.94 19.27
N VAL A 99 4.68 15.08 18.60
CA VAL A 99 5.59 16.18 18.28
C VAL A 99 6.11 16.77 19.60
N VAL A 100 7.44 16.81 19.77
CA VAL A 100 8.23 17.16 20.98
C VAL A 100 8.53 15.98 21.92
N ASP A 101 9.69 15.33 21.74
CA ASP A 101 10.78 15.44 22.73
C ASP A 101 12.07 14.81 22.19
N GLU A 102 13.18 15.45 22.55
CA GLU A 102 14.54 14.98 22.28
C GLU A 102 14.98 14.10 23.44
N SER A 103 15.68 13.02 23.09
CA SER A 103 16.44 12.10 23.95
C SER A 103 15.76 10.84 24.52
N LEU A 104 16.56 9.77 24.45
CA LEU A 104 16.48 8.43 25.06
C LEU A 104 15.97 7.28 24.15
N ASP A 105 16.96 6.55 23.60
CA ASP A 105 16.94 5.21 22.98
C ASP A 105 16.06 4.95 21.73
N LYS A 106 16.38 5.65 20.63
CA LYS A 106 15.70 5.62 19.31
C LYS A 106 16.26 4.62 18.28
N SER A 107 16.86 3.49 18.67
CA SER A 107 17.47 2.57 17.67
C SER A 107 16.61 1.33 17.32
N SER A 108 15.92 0.73 18.28
CA SER A 108 15.14 -0.51 18.04
C SER A 108 13.66 -0.28 17.68
N GLY A 109 13.08 0.83 18.12
CA GLY A 109 11.66 1.17 17.92
C GLY A 109 11.32 1.49 16.46
N GLY A 110 12.16 2.24 15.75
CA GLY A 110 11.92 2.60 14.36
C GLY A 110 11.98 1.40 13.40
N VAL A 111 12.87 0.45 13.66
CA VAL A 111 12.98 -0.78 12.84
C VAL A 111 11.80 -1.71 13.09
N HIS A 112 11.37 -1.89 14.34
CA HIS A 112 10.16 -2.66 14.64
C HIS A 112 8.90 -2.01 14.05
N ASP A 113 8.80 -0.67 14.06
CA ASP A 113 7.69 0.05 13.41
C ASP A 113 7.66 -0.18 11.89
N ALA A 114 8.82 -0.12 11.23
CA ALA A 114 8.93 -0.39 9.81
C ALA A 114 8.55 -1.84 9.46
N MET A 115 9.02 -2.82 10.25
CA MET A 115 8.66 -4.25 10.07
C MET A 115 7.19 -4.52 10.36
N CYS A 116 6.61 -3.88 11.40
CA CYS A 116 5.18 -3.94 11.70
C CYS A 116 4.36 -3.41 10.52
N THR A 117 4.73 -2.23 10.00
CA THR A 117 4.08 -1.62 8.84
C THR A 117 4.16 -2.53 7.61
N ALA A 118 5.34 -3.07 7.32
CA ALA A 118 5.55 -4.00 6.22
C ALA A 118 4.69 -5.27 6.35
N CYS A 119 4.58 -5.82 7.55
CA CYS A 119 3.71 -6.96 7.83
C CYS A 119 2.24 -6.63 7.60
N GLU A 120 1.74 -5.50 8.14
CA GLU A 120 0.33 -5.11 8.00
C GLU A 120 -0.04 -4.89 6.53
N MET A 121 0.84 -4.24 5.76
CA MET A 121 0.67 -4.08 4.31
C MET A 121 0.60 -5.45 3.61
N MET A 122 1.53 -6.36 3.92
CA MET A 122 1.56 -7.70 3.33
C MET A 122 0.31 -8.50 3.65
N VAL A 123 -0.17 -8.46 4.90
CA VAL A 123 -1.41 -9.12 5.32
C VAL A 123 -2.59 -8.66 4.46
N VAL A 124 -2.75 -7.34 4.27
CA VAL A 124 -3.82 -6.79 3.43
C VAL A 124 -3.68 -7.22 1.97
N TRP A 125 -2.47 -7.09 1.38
CA TRP A 125 -2.23 -7.46 -0.01
C TRP A 125 -2.46 -8.95 -0.26
N MET A 126 -2.00 -9.83 0.64
CA MET A 126 -2.20 -11.27 0.55
C MET A 126 -3.67 -11.64 0.69
N GLN A 127 -4.37 -11.11 1.68
CA GLN A 127 -5.81 -11.37 1.86
C GLN A 127 -6.63 -11.01 0.63
N ASN A 128 -6.29 -9.89 0.01
CA ASN A 128 -6.97 -9.44 -1.17
C ASN A 128 -6.78 -10.40 -2.36
N ARG A 129 -5.58 -11.01 -2.47
CA ARG A 129 -5.26 -11.97 -3.54
C ARG A 129 -5.77 -13.39 -3.23
N ILE A 130 -5.77 -13.81 -1.97
CA ILE A 130 -6.33 -15.11 -1.51
C ILE A 130 -7.82 -15.21 -1.88
N LYS A 131 -8.59 -14.12 -1.74
CA LYS A 131 -10.01 -14.07 -2.13
C LYS A 131 -10.27 -14.35 -3.61
N ARG A 132 -9.22 -14.40 -4.44
CA ARG A 132 -9.29 -14.63 -5.88
C ARG A 132 -8.78 -15.99 -6.32
N ASN A 133 -8.50 -16.88 -5.36
CA ASN A 133 -7.98 -18.23 -5.63
C ASN A 133 -6.65 -18.23 -6.41
N GLU A 134 -5.81 -17.20 -6.23
CA GLU A 134 -4.44 -17.20 -6.72
C GLU A 134 -3.58 -18.20 -5.92
N THR A 135 -2.53 -18.75 -6.54
CA THR A 135 -1.63 -19.69 -5.85
C THR A 135 -0.68 -18.97 -4.90
N GLU A 136 -0.14 -19.69 -3.90
CA GLU A 136 0.86 -19.16 -2.95
C GLU A 136 2.00 -18.43 -3.68
N ASP A 137 2.60 -19.06 -4.70
CA ASP A 137 3.71 -18.49 -5.47
C ASP A 137 3.31 -17.22 -6.23
N GLN A 138 2.11 -17.18 -6.82
CA GLN A 138 1.61 -16.00 -7.52
C GLN A 138 1.45 -14.82 -6.55
N ILE A 139 0.89 -15.10 -5.36
CA ILE A 139 0.66 -14.10 -4.31
C ILE A 139 1.98 -13.57 -3.77
N LEU A 140 2.91 -14.45 -3.42
CA LEU A 140 4.23 -14.05 -2.90
C LEU A 140 5.01 -13.24 -3.93
N ASN A 141 4.97 -13.63 -5.20
CA ASN A 141 5.60 -12.86 -6.27
C ASN A 141 4.95 -11.48 -6.46
N TYR A 142 3.62 -11.41 -6.43
CA TYR A 142 2.90 -10.14 -6.53
C TYR A 142 3.26 -9.19 -5.37
N VAL A 143 3.20 -9.67 -4.13
CA VAL A 143 3.59 -8.90 -2.93
C VAL A 143 5.06 -8.48 -3.02
N ASN A 144 5.94 -9.35 -3.48
CA ASN A 144 7.36 -9.00 -3.69
C ASN A 144 7.52 -7.85 -4.70
N GLN A 145 6.72 -7.80 -5.78
CA GLN A 145 6.74 -6.69 -6.72
C GLN A 145 6.20 -5.39 -6.08
N LEU A 146 5.19 -5.48 -5.22
CA LEU A 146 4.69 -4.31 -4.49
C LEU A 146 5.78 -3.69 -3.60
N CYS A 147 6.69 -4.49 -3.03
CA CYS A 147 7.84 -3.96 -2.27
C CYS A 147 8.81 -3.07 -3.08
N GLU A 148 8.69 -3.04 -4.41
CA GLU A 148 9.47 -2.18 -5.32
C GLU A 148 8.69 -0.94 -5.78
N LYS A 149 7.42 -0.84 -5.39
CA LYS A 149 6.46 0.17 -5.84
C LYS A 149 5.98 1.08 -4.71
N LEU A 150 6.64 1.05 -3.55
CA LEU A 150 6.29 1.94 -2.45
C LEU A 150 6.42 3.40 -2.93
N PRO A 151 5.50 4.29 -2.50
CA PRO A 151 5.55 5.69 -2.87
C PRO A 151 6.84 6.36 -2.37
N SER A 152 7.36 7.28 -3.18
CA SER A 152 8.48 8.13 -2.78
C SER A 152 8.09 8.97 -1.55
N PRO A 153 9.02 9.24 -0.60
CA PRO A 153 8.75 10.12 0.53
C PRO A 153 8.38 11.56 0.10
N ASN A 154 8.72 11.95 -1.14
CA ASN A 154 8.32 13.24 -1.70
C ASN A 154 6.89 13.25 -2.28
N GLY A 155 6.16 12.13 -2.21
CA GLY A 155 4.77 12.00 -2.65
C GLY A 155 4.58 11.78 -4.16
N GLU A 156 5.57 12.12 -4.97
CA GLU A 156 5.48 12.04 -6.44
C GLU A 156 6.00 10.70 -6.98
N SER A 157 5.27 10.12 -7.94
CA SER A 157 5.68 8.91 -8.67
C SER A 157 5.58 9.14 -10.18
N ALA A 158 6.55 8.64 -10.95
CA ALA A 158 6.63 8.88 -12.39
C ALA A 158 6.09 7.68 -13.19
N VAL A 159 5.27 7.92 -14.22
CA VAL A 159 4.75 6.88 -15.14
C VAL A 159 5.19 7.13 -16.57
N ASP A 160 5.33 6.07 -17.38
CA ASP A 160 5.56 6.21 -18.82
C ASP A 160 4.26 6.62 -19.54
N CYS A 161 4.28 7.80 -20.14
CA CYS A 161 3.16 8.35 -20.91
C CYS A 161 2.75 7.45 -22.10
N SER A 162 3.66 6.62 -22.60
CA SER A 162 3.39 5.71 -23.72
C SER A 162 2.44 4.57 -23.34
N SER A 163 2.33 4.29 -22.03
CA SER A 163 1.55 3.20 -21.47
C SER A 163 0.19 3.66 -20.92
N LEU A 164 -0.16 4.95 -21.02
CA LEU A 164 -1.40 5.50 -20.47
C LEU A 164 -2.65 4.73 -20.92
N SER A 165 -2.71 4.31 -22.18
CA SER A 165 -3.86 3.58 -22.72
C SER A 165 -4.02 2.17 -22.14
N GLN A 166 -2.98 1.64 -21.49
CA GLN A 166 -2.97 0.32 -20.86
C GLN A 166 -3.22 0.39 -19.35
N MET A 167 -3.17 1.59 -18.77
CA MET A 167 -3.39 1.76 -17.34
C MET A 167 -4.85 1.51 -17.00
N PRO A 168 -5.14 0.87 -15.85
CA PRO A 168 -6.51 0.71 -15.40
C PRO A 168 -7.11 2.04 -14.92
N THR A 169 -8.43 2.13 -14.95
CA THR A 169 -9.16 3.24 -14.31
C THR A 169 -9.15 3.03 -12.80
N VAL A 170 -8.82 4.06 -12.01
CA VAL A 170 -8.91 4.00 -10.55
C VAL A 170 -10.25 4.60 -10.12
N SER A 171 -11.04 3.86 -9.37
CA SER A 171 -12.39 4.27 -8.99
C SER A 171 -12.54 4.32 -7.48
N PHE A 172 -13.27 5.30 -6.96
CA PHE A 172 -13.57 5.37 -5.54
C PHE A 172 -15.03 5.76 -5.27
N THR A 173 -15.55 5.30 -4.14
CA THR A 173 -16.93 5.59 -3.74
C THR A 173 -17.00 6.69 -2.67
N ILE A 174 -17.71 7.78 -2.93
CA ILE A 174 -17.99 8.84 -1.94
C ILE A 174 -19.49 9.04 -1.86
N GLY A 175 -20.06 8.87 -0.66
CA GLY A 175 -21.50 9.04 -0.44
C GLY A 175 -22.37 8.11 -1.30
N GLY A 176 -21.89 6.90 -1.59
CA GLY A 176 -22.58 5.92 -2.45
C GLY A 176 -22.48 6.18 -3.95
N LYS A 177 -21.77 7.24 -4.37
CA LYS A 177 -21.48 7.52 -5.79
C LYS A 177 -20.06 7.09 -6.13
N VAL A 178 -19.90 6.47 -7.29
CA VAL A 178 -18.60 6.08 -7.84
C VAL A 178 -18.03 7.25 -8.65
N PHE A 179 -16.74 7.50 -8.46
CA PHE A 179 -15.95 8.50 -9.18
C PHE A 179 -14.77 7.79 -9.81
N ASP A 180 -14.67 7.91 -11.13
CA ASP A 180 -13.65 7.25 -11.93
C ASP A 180 -12.55 8.24 -12.29
N LEU A 181 -11.31 7.81 -12.09
CA LEU A 181 -10.10 8.47 -12.55
C LEU A 181 -9.53 7.70 -13.72
N ALA A 182 -9.84 8.19 -14.92
CA ALA A 182 -9.35 7.58 -16.15
C ALA A 182 -7.87 7.97 -16.39
N PRO A 183 -7.05 7.09 -16.99
CA PRO A 183 -5.63 7.37 -17.22
C PRO A 183 -5.37 8.67 -18.00
N ASN A 184 -6.27 9.06 -18.89
CA ASN A 184 -6.15 10.27 -19.71
C ASN A 184 -6.37 11.58 -18.91
N GLN A 185 -6.75 11.49 -17.64
CA GLN A 185 -6.85 12.64 -16.74
C GLN A 185 -5.51 12.95 -16.05
N VAL A 186 -4.49 12.10 -16.19
CA VAL A 186 -3.14 12.32 -15.66
C VAL A 186 -2.36 13.25 -16.61
N TYR A 187 -1.73 14.29 -16.08
CA TYR A 187 -0.98 15.27 -16.87
C TYR A 187 0.41 14.74 -17.26
N CYS A 188 0.65 14.54 -18.56
CA CYS A 188 1.96 14.21 -19.11
C CYS A 188 2.86 15.44 -19.23
N HIS A 189 3.96 15.46 -18.49
CA HIS A 189 5.07 16.38 -18.74
C HIS A 189 6.20 15.67 -19.52
N MET A 190 6.96 16.42 -20.31
CA MET A 190 8.14 15.87 -20.99
C MET A 190 9.36 16.40 -20.25
N GLU A 191 10.02 15.55 -19.47
CA GLU A 191 11.28 15.91 -18.83
C GLU A 191 12.41 15.09 -19.47
N SER A 192 13.31 15.80 -20.17
CA SER A 192 14.61 15.29 -20.67
C SER A 192 14.58 13.89 -21.32
N ASP A 193 14.09 13.83 -22.57
CA ASP A 193 14.15 12.67 -23.48
C ASP A 193 13.39 11.39 -23.04
N LYS A 194 12.62 11.43 -21.95
CA LYS A 194 11.62 10.41 -21.59
C LYS A 194 10.26 11.09 -21.33
N ARG A 195 9.17 10.58 -21.92
CA ARG A 195 7.82 11.08 -21.63
C ARG A 195 7.36 10.50 -20.29
N GLN A 196 7.49 11.28 -19.22
CA GLN A 196 7.12 10.85 -17.87
C GLN A 196 6.01 11.75 -17.31
N SER A 197 4.88 11.19 -16.88
CA SER A 197 3.93 11.96 -16.05
C SER A 197 4.27 11.78 -14.59
N ILE A 198 4.17 12.85 -13.82
CA ILE A 198 4.09 12.74 -12.37
C ILE A 198 2.63 12.40 -12.07
N VAL A 199 2.38 11.23 -11.50
CA VAL A 199 1.10 10.92 -10.89
C VAL A 199 1.07 11.75 -9.62
N SER A 200 0.30 12.83 -9.73
CA SER A 200 -0.04 13.71 -8.63
C SER A 200 -1.04 13.00 -7.73
#